data_AF-A0A5D2X550-F1
#
_entry.id   AF-A0A5D2X550-F1
#
_cell.length_a   1.000
_cell.length_b   1.000
_cell.length_c   1.000
_cell.angle_alpha   90.00
_cell.angle_beta   90.00
_cell.angle_gamma   90.00
#
_symmetry.space_group_name_H-M   'P 1'
#
loop_
_entity.id
_entity.type
_entity.pdbx_description
1 polymer ?
#
loop_
_entity_poly.entity_id
_entity_poly.type
_entity_poly.pdbx_seq_one_letter_code
_entity_poly.pdbx_strand_id
1 'polypeptide(L)'
;MYNTDESIHAFAEASMNTAYQKKWPLYLSTKNTILKKYDGRFKDIFQEVYEANWKSKYEAAGIWYEHRLIDDMVAYALKSEGGYVWACKNYDGDVQSDFLAQGFGSLGLMTSVLVCPDGKTIEAEAAHGTVTRHFRVHQKGGETSTNSIASIFAWTRGLAHRAKLDDNPKLLDFTEKLEAACIGIVESGKMTKDLALIIHGSKLARDKYLNTEEFIDAVAADLKARLS
;
A
#
# COMPACT_ATOMS: atom_id res chain seq x y z
N MET A 1 12.31 24.69 -1.91
CA MET A 1 11.35 23.73 -2.52
C MET A 1 10.09 24.49 -2.91
N TYR A 2 9.36 24.03 -3.92
CA TYR A 2 8.09 24.61 -4.36
C TYR A 2 7.07 23.49 -4.67
N ASN A 3 5.80 23.84 -4.76
CA ASN A 3 4.72 23.00 -5.26
C ASN A 3 3.70 23.91 -5.99
N THR A 4 2.78 23.35 -6.77
CA THR A 4 1.79 24.11 -7.53
C THR A 4 0.39 23.79 -7.04
N ASP A 5 -0.50 24.79 -7.05
CA ASP A 5 -1.89 24.59 -6.68
C ASP A 5 -2.55 23.50 -7.53
N GLU A 6 -2.27 23.48 -8.84
CA GLU A 6 -2.74 22.45 -9.77
C GLU A 6 -2.38 21.03 -9.30
N SER A 7 -1.13 20.81 -8.90
CA SER A 7 -0.69 19.50 -8.40
C SER A 7 -1.36 19.14 -7.07
N ILE A 8 -1.60 20.12 -6.19
CA ILE A 8 -2.25 19.89 -4.90
C ILE A 8 -3.74 19.58 -5.09
N HIS A 9 -4.43 20.26 -6.02
CA HIS A 9 -5.82 19.96 -6.39
C HIS A 9 -5.94 18.54 -6.94
N ALA A 10 -5.07 18.16 -7.88
CA ALA A 10 -5.04 16.80 -8.43
C ALA A 10 -4.81 15.74 -7.34
N PHE A 11 -3.91 16.02 -6.40
CA PHE A 11 -3.64 15.13 -5.26
C PHE A 11 -4.85 15.03 -4.30
N ALA A 12 -5.55 16.14 -4.03
CA ALA A 12 -6.76 16.15 -3.21
C ALA A 12 -7.88 15.31 -3.85
N GLU A 13 -8.14 15.53 -5.15
CA GLU A 13 -9.14 14.78 -5.92
C GLU A 13 -8.84 13.27 -5.94
N ALA A 14 -7.58 12.90 -6.21
CA ALA A 14 -7.16 11.50 -6.21
C ALA A 14 -7.30 10.84 -4.82
N SER A 15 -6.91 11.56 -3.76
CA SER A 15 -7.04 11.09 -2.38
C SER A 15 -8.50 10.87 -1.99
N MET A 16 -9.38 11.79 -2.39
CA MET A 16 -10.80 11.69 -2.06
C MET A 16 -11.50 10.57 -2.83
N ASN A 17 -11.23 10.45 -4.12
CA ASN A 17 -11.73 9.34 -4.93
C ASN A 17 -11.29 7.99 -4.36
N THR A 18 -10.02 7.88 -3.94
CA THR A 18 -9.48 6.64 -3.34
C THR A 18 -10.22 6.27 -2.06
N ALA A 19 -10.39 7.22 -1.13
CA ALA A 19 -11.10 6.97 0.12
C ALA A 19 -12.58 6.66 -0.11
N TYR A 20 -13.23 7.35 -1.06
CA TYR A 20 -14.62 7.09 -1.44
C TYR A 20 -14.84 5.70 -2.05
N GLN A 21 -13.91 5.21 -2.88
CA GLN A 21 -13.96 3.87 -3.45
C GLN A 21 -13.77 2.80 -2.38
N LYS A 22 -12.87 3.02 -1.42
CA LYS A 22 -12.63 2.12 -0.28
C LYS A 22 -13.71 2.20 0.80
N LYS A 23 -14.58 3.21 0.74
CA LYS A 23 -15.56 3.54 1.80
C LYS A 23 -14.88 3.76 3.16
N TRP A 24 -13.75 4.47 3.14
CA TRP A 24 -12.97 4.80 4.32
C TRP A 24 -12.89 6.33 4.52
N PRO A 25 -12.77 6.82 5.77
CA PRO A 25 -12.48 8.22 6.03
C PRO A 25 -11.10 8.64 5.50
N LEU A 26 -10.93 9.92 5.22
CA LEU A 26 -9.71 10.52 4.68
C LEU A 26 -9.09 11.51 5.67
N TYR A 27 -7.79 11.37 5.91
CA TYR A 27 -7.02 12.32 6.71
C TYR A 27 -5.90 12.97 5.88
N LEU A 28 -5.82 14.31 5.88
CA LEU A 28 -4.64 15.04 5.39
C LEU A 28 -3.78 15.45 6.59
N SER A 29 -2.48 15.15 6.55
CA SER A 29 -1.53 15.63 7.56
C SER A 29 -0.63 16.73 7.02
N THR A 30 -0.48 17.82 7.77
CA THR A 30 0.51 18.88 7.46
C THR A 30 1.16 19.45 8.73
N LYS A 31 2.13 20.36 8.59
CA LYS A 31 2.67 21.18 9.69
C LYS A 31 2.34 22.66 9.51
N ASN A 32 1.08 22.98 9.17
CA ASN A 32 0.62 24.35 8.90
C ASN A 32 0.71 25.31 10.09
N THR A 33 0.87 24.84 11.33
CA THR A 33 1.18 25.72 12.48
C THR A 33 2.55 26.39 12.36
N ILE A 34 3.51 25.71 11.71
CA ILE A 34 4.86 26.22 11.44
C ILE A 34 4.93 26.81 10.04
N LEU A 35 4.58 26.04 9.02
CA LEU A 35 4.59 26.46 7.62
C LEU A 35 3.24 27.07 7.22
N LYS A 36 2.86 28.17 7.86
CA LYS A 36 1.52 28.78 7.78
C LYS A 36 1.01 29.03 6.37
N LYS A 37 1.87 29.48 5.46
CA LYS A 37 1.50 29.72 4.06
C LYS A 37 1.61 28.46 3.21
N TYR A 38 2.74 27.74 3.30
CA TYR A 38 3.02 26.61 2.43
C TYR A 38 2.12 25.40 2.72
N ASP A 39 2.11 24.95 3.98
CA ASP A 39 1.27 23.83 4.41
C ASP A 39 -0.19 24.27 4.63
N GLY A 40 -0.41 25.56 4.87
CA GLY A 40 -1.75 26.15 4.83
C GLY A 40 -2.39 25.97 3.45
N ARG A 41 -1.63 26.15 2.36
CA ARG A 41 -2.16 25.99 1.01
C ARG A 41 -2.67 24.58 0.73
N PHE A 42 -1.99 23.55 1.23
CA PHE A 42 -2.48 22.15 1.15
C PHE A 42 -3.81 21.98 1.88
N LYS A 43 -3.89 22.50 3.11
CA LYS A 43 -5.11 22.43 3.93
C LYS A 43 -6.28 23.13 3.23
N ASP A 44 -6.05 24.35 2.75
CA ASP A 44 -7.08 25.18 2.12
C ASP A 44 -7.59 24.51 0.83
N ILE A 45 -6.70 24.06 -0.05
CA ILE A 45 -7.07 23.38 -1.30
C ILE A 45 -7.86 22.09 -1.04
N PHE A 46 -7.42 21.24 -0.09
CA PHE A 46 -8.18 20.04 0.24
C PHE A 46 -9.57 20.37 0.79
N GLN A 47 -9.69 21.43 1.61
CA GLN A 47 -10.99 21.86 2.11
C GLN A 47 -11.91 22.35 0.99
N GLU A 48 -11.39 23.19 0.08
CA GLU A 48 -12.12 23.71 -1.09
C GLU A 48 -12.63 22.55 -1.98
N VAL A 49 -11.77 21.58 -2.30
CA VAL A 49 -12.14 20.39 -3.09
C VAL A 49 -13.20 19.54 -2.38
N TYR A 50 -13.04 19.34 -1.07
CA TYR A 50 -13.99 18.55 -0.28
C TYR A 50 -15.39 19.18 -0.31
N GLU A 51 -15.47 20.49 -0.01
CA GLU A 51 -16.73 21.22 0.06
C GLU A 51 -17.42 21.31 -1.30
N ALA A 52 -16.66 21.55 -2.37
CA ALA A 52 -17.21 21.70 -3.71
C ALA A 52 -17.73 20.38 -4.29
N ASN A 53 -16.97 19.29 -4.15
CA ASN A 53 -17.16 18.10 -5.00
C ASN A 53 -17.50 16.80 -4.25
N TRP A 54 -17.16 16.72 -2.95
CA TRP A 54 -17.11 15.42 -2.24
C TRP A 54 -17.96 15.34 -0.99
N LYS A 55 -18.23 16.45 -0.31
CA LYS A 55 -18.93 16.47 0.98
C LYS A 55 -20.23 15.66 0.98
N SER A 56 -21.13 15.93 0.04
CA SER A 56 -22.41 15.19 -0.05
C SER A 56 -22.23 13.70 -0.34
N LYS A 57 -21.22 13.32 -1.13
CA LYS A 57 -20.92 11.91 -1.43
C LYS A 57 -20.36 11.19 -0.21
N TYR A 58 -19.51 11.86 0.54
CA TYR A 58 -18.90 11.35 1.76
C TYR A 58 -19.93 11.15 2.85
N GLU A 59 -20.77 12.16 3.10
CA GLU A 59 -21.88 12.09 4.05
C GLU A 59 -22.85 10.95 3.70
N ALA A 60 -23.23 10.83 2.42
CA ALA A 60 -24.09 9.73 1.96
C ALA A 60 -23.46 8.33 2.12
N ALA A 61 -22.12 8.24 2.12
CA ALA A 61 -21.38 7.01 2.33
C ALA A 61 -21.01 6.76 3.80
N GLY A 62 -21.36 7.68 4.73
CA GLY A 62 -21.02 7.56 6.15
C GLY A 62 -19.53 7.75 6.47
N ILE A 63 -18.78 8.41 5.60
CA ILE A 63 -17.34 8.69 5.76
C ILE A 63 -17.09 10.21 5.80
N TRP A 64 -15.90 10.63 6.24
CA TRP A 64 -15.55 12.05 6.40
C TRP A 64 -14.12 12.34 5.91
N TYR A 65 -13.85 13.64 5.70
CA TYR A 65 -12.51 14.18 5.52
C TYR A 65 -12.13 15.04 6.72
N GLU A 66 -10.88 14.92 7.18
CA GLU A 66 -10.34 15.72 8.27
C GLU A 66 -8.87 16.11 8.03
N HIS A 67 -8.52 17.36 8.33
CA HIS A 67 -7.13 17.80 8.40
C HIS A 67 -6.59 17.62 9.81
N ARG A 68 -5.38 17.06 9.93
CA ARG A 68 -4.63 16.94 11.20
C ARG A 68 -3.23 17.51 11.10
N LEU A 69 -2.67 17.90 12.24
CA LEU A 69 -1.23 18.14 12.32
C LEU A 69 -0.49 16.81 12.24
N ILE A 70 0.65 16.78 11.54
CA ILE A 70 1.42 15.55 11.32
C ILE A 70 1.79 14.83 12.61
N ASP A 71 2.12 15.56 13.68
CA ASP A 71 2.42 15.03 15.01
C ASP A 71 1.21 14.38 15.70
N ASP A 72 0.01 14.93 15.50
CA ASP A 72 -1.22 14.29 15.99
C ASP A 72 -1.59 13.08 15.12
N MET A 73 -1.42 13.18 13.79
CA MET A 73 -1.75 12.11 12.87
C MET A 73 -0.88 10.86 13.08
N VAL A 74 0.43 11.01 13.31
CA VAL A 74 1.29 9.85 13.65
C VAL A 74 0.87 9.21 14.97
N ALA A 75 0.50 10.01 15.97
CA ALA A 75 0.02 9.49 17.26
C ALA A 75 -1.33 8.79 17.12
N TYR A 76 -2.21 9.30 16.26
CA TYR A 76 -3.47 8.64 15.90
C TYR A 76 -3.21 7.32 15.17
N ALA A 77 -2.30 7.29 14.20
CA ALA A 77 -1.97 6.07 13.45
C ALA A 77 -1.44 4.95 14.36
N LEU A 78 -0.67 5.30 15.39
CA LEU A 78 -0.18 4.36 16.40
C LEU A 78 -1.29 3.77 17.30
N LYS A 79 -2.38 4.51 17.52
CA LYS A 79 -3.45 4.14 18.47
C LYS A 79 -4.71 3.61 17.79
N SER A 80 -4.89 3.91 16.51
CA SER A 80 -6.05 3.56 15.71
C SER A 80 -6.04 2.08 15.34
N GLU A 81 -7.22 1.52 15.10
CA GLU A 81 -7.39 0.17 14.55
C GLU A 81 -7.19 0.13 13.02
N GLY A 82 -6.86 1.26 12.38
CA GLY A 82 -6.71 1.37 10.93
C GLY A 82 -8.02 1.71 10.23
N GLY A 83 -8.16 1.32 8.96
CA GLY A 83 -9.40 1.52 8.19
C GLY A 83 -9.63 2.96 7.73
N TYR A 84 -8.57 3.67 7.34
CA TYR A 84 -8.64 5.03 6.81
C TYR A 84 -7.63 5.23 5.67
N VAL A 85 -7.85 6.26 4.86
CA VAL A 85 -6.84 6.75 3.89
C VAL A 85 -6.10 7.93 4.52
N TRP A 86 -4.77 7.91 4.44
CA TRP A 86 -3.92 8.99 4.92
C TRP A 86 -3.20 9.65 3.75
N ALA A 87 -3.63 10.87 3.41
CA ALA A 87 -2.95 11.74 2.46
C ALA A 87 -1.74 12.40 3.13
N CYS A 88 -0.55 11.95 2.74
CA CYS A 88 0.72 12.52 3.17
C CYS A 88 1.30 13.45 2.10
N LYS A 89 2.00 14.51 2.53
CA LYS A 89 2.89 15.25 1.62
C LYS A 89 4.05 14.33 1.20
N ASN A 90 4.71 14.66 0.09
CA ASN A 90 5.76 13.84 -0.53
C ASN A 90 6.73 13.20 0.49
N TYR A 91 7.44 14.03 1.29
CA TYR A 91 8.39 13.52 2.29
C TYR A 91 7.74 12.73 3.44
N ASP A 92 6.57 13.18 3.92
CA ASP A 92 5.87 12.47 4.99
C ASP A 92 5.40 11.09 4.50
N GLY A 93 4.98 10.99 3.23
CA GLY A 93 4.55 9.73 2.61
C GLY A 93 5.69 8.71 2.52
N ASP A 94 6.85 9.16 2.05
CA ASP A 94 8.06 8.34 1.96
C ASP A 94 8.41 7.71 3.32
N VAL A 95 8.61 8.55 4.34
CA VAL A 95 9.01 8.08 5.68
C VAL A 95 7.93 7.25 6.38
N GLN A 96 6.66 7.68 6.33
CA GLN A 96 5.59 6.99 7.06
C GLN A 96 5.17 5.68 6.39
N SER A 97 5.30 5.57 5.07
CA SER A 97 4.99 4.33 4.35
C SER A 97 5.90 3.19 4.81
N ASP A 98 7.21 3.41 4.89
CA ASP A 98 8.18 2.44 5.39
C ASP A 98 7.90 2.04 6.85
N PHE A 99 7.58 3.04 7.70
CA PHE A 99 7.26 2.79 9.11
C PHE A 99 6.02 1.92 9.26
N LEU A 100 4.94 2.23 8.52
CA LEU A 100 3.72 1.44 8.52
C LEU A 100 3.96 0.04 7.96
N ALA A 101 4.69 -0.10 6.85
CA ALA A 101 5.01 -1.40 6.27
C ALA A 101 5.69 -2.33 7.29
N GLN A 102 6.66 -1.79 8.03
CA GLN A 102 7.35 -2.53 9.08
C GLN A 102 6.45 -2.82 10.29
N GLY A 103 5.55 -1.89 10.65
CA GLY A 103 4.55 -2.07 11.71
C GLY A 103 3.49 -3.13 11.38
N PHE A 104 3.14 -3.29 10.11
CA PHE A 104 2.29 -4.37 9.60
C PHE A 104 3.05 -5.67 9.30
N GLY A 105 4.33 -5.73 9.69
CA GLY A 105 5.13 -6.94 9.72
C GLY A 105 6.39 -6.86 8.86
N SER A 106 6.24 -6.62 7.57
CA SER A 106 7.38 -6.58 6.63
C SER A 106 7.08 -5.66 5.45
N LEU A 107 8.12 -4.97 4.96
CA LEU A 107 8.11 -4.25 3.69
C LEU A 107 7.66 -5.13 2.50
N GLY A 108 7.89 -6.45 2.59
CA GLY A 108 7.43 -7.41 1.59
C GLY A 108 5.91 -7.63 1.56
N LEU A 109 5.16 -7.05 2.50
CA LEU A 109 3.69 -7.11 2.58
C LEU A 109 3.01 -5.80 2.15
N MET A 110 3.76 -4.80 1.70
CA MET A 110 3.20 -3.51 1.30
C MET A 110 3.22 -3.32 -0.22
N THR A 111 2.07 -2.95 -0.77
CA THR A 111 1.91 -2.55 -2.18
C THR A 111 2.02 -1.04 -2.31
N SER A 112 2.60 -0.56 -3.42
CA SER A 112 2.55 0.84 -3.83
C SER A 112 1.80 0.95 -5.15
N VAL A 113 0.86 1.90 -5.24
CA VAL A 113 0.11 2.17 -6.47
C VAL A 113 0.00 3.68 -6.64
N LEU A 114 0.63 4.21 -7.67
CA LEU A 114 0.46 5.58 -8.12
C LEU A 114 -0.83 5.68 -8.93
N VAL A 115 -1.72 6.59 -8.53
CA VAL A 115 -3.02 6.83 -9.19
C VAL A 115 -3.02 8.23 -9.75
N CYS A 116 -3.20 8.35 -11.07
CA CYS A 116 -3.34 9.64 -11.72
C CYS A 116 -4.71 10.28 -11.43
N PRO A 117 -4.82 11.62 -11.51
CA PRO A 117 -6.07 12.34 -11.23
C PRO A 117 -7.19 12.06 -12.23
N ASP A 118 -6.89 11.48 -13.40
CA ASP A 118 -7.88 11.05 -14.39
C ASP A 118 -8.75 9.87 -13.91
N GLY A 119 -8.39 9.24 -12.78
CA GLY A 119 -9.06 8.06 -12.23
C GLY A 119 -8.94 6.82 -13.12
N LYS A 120 -8.05 6.85 -14.11
CA LYS A 120 -7.90 5.82 -15.15
C LYS A 120 -6.47 5.31 -15.28
N THR A 121 -5.46 6.14 -15.08
CA THR A 121 -4.06 5.75 -15.23
C THR A 121 -3.48 5.37 -13.88
N ILE A 122 -2.87 4.19 -13.79
CA ILE A 122 -2.14 3.76 -12.59
C ILE A 122 -0.76 3.22 -12.96
N GLU A 123 0.13 3.27 -11.99
CA GLU A 123 1.39 2.54 -11.95
C GLU A 123 1.42 1.76 -10.63
N ALA A 124 1.86 0.49 -10.67
CA ALA A 124 1.82 -0.40 -9.51
C ALA A 124 3.18 -1.07 -9.32
N GLU A 125 3.71 -0.95 -8.11
CA GLU A 125 5.03 -1.43 -7.73
C GLU A 125 5.03 -2.04 -6.31
N ALA A 126 6.13 -2.69 -5.94
CA ALA A 126 6.38 -3.02 -4.55
C ALA A 126 6.88 -1.77 -3.83
N ALA A 127 6.48 -1.56 -2.57
CA ALA A 127 6.94 -0.39 -1.80
C ALA A 127 8.44 -0.45 -1.45
N HIS A 128 9.05 -1.63 -1.49
CA HIS A 128 10.46 -1.81 -1.15
C HIS A 128 11.39 -1.58 -2.36
N GLY A 129 12.63 -1.18 -2.09
CA GLY A 129 13.70 -1.10 -3.09
C GLY A 129 14.22 -2.47 -3.55
N THR A 130 15.39 -2.47 -4.20
CA THR A 130 15.98 -3.66 -4.86
C THR A 130 16.56 -4.73 -3.94
N VAL A 131 16.41 -4.59 -2.61
CA VAL A 131 16.89 -5.55 -1.60
C VAL A 131 18.37 -5.95 -1.81
N THR A 132 19.24 -4.97 -2.10
CA THR A 132 20.65 -5.17 -2.51
C THR A 132 21.43 -6.14 -1.62
N ARG A 133 21.17 -6.14 -0.31
CA ARG A 133 21.83 -7.05 0.63
C ARG A 133 21.60 -8.52 0.26
N HIS A 134 20.36 -8.90 -0.07
CA HIS A 134 20.03 -10.26 -0.49
C HIS A 134 20.63 -10.57 -1.86
N PHE A 135 20.61 -9.60 -2.78
CA PHE A 135 21.25 -9.74 -4.09
C PHE A 135 22.75 -10.06 -3.98
N ARG A 136 23.48 -9.45 -3.04
CA ARG A 136 24.90 -9.80 -2.79
C ARG A 136 25.13 -11.22 -2.29
N VAL A 137 24.16 -11.81 -1.58
CA VAL A 137 24.21 -13.22 -1.16
C VAL A 137 23.97 -14.13 -2.36
N HIS A 138 22.93 -13.82 -3.15
CA HIS A 138 22.62 -14.53 -4.40
C HIS A 138 23.81 -14.55 -5.37
N GLN A 139 24.50 -13.40 -5.57
CA GLN A 139 25.68 -13.31 -6.45
C GLN A 139 26.81 -14.26 -6.06
N LYS A 140 26.88 -14.68 -4.80
CA LYS A 140 27.89 -15.63 -4.28
C LYS A 140 27.39 -17.08 -4.30
N GLY A 141 26.23 -17.35 -4.89
CA GLY A 141 25.58 -18.66 -4.87
C GLY A 141 24.94 -19.01 -3.52
N GLY A 142 24.78 -18.04 -2.61
CA GLY A 142 24.14 -18.25 -1.32
C GLY A 142 22.62 -18.29 -1.43
N GLU A 143 21.98 -19.08 -0.57
CA GLU A 143 20.52 -19.14 -0.46
C GLU A 143 19.95 -17.81 0.06
N THR A 144 18.83 -17.37 -0.54
CA THR A 144 18.11 -16.15 -0.15
C THR A 144 16.64 -16.44 0.14
N SER A 145 16.08 -15.73 1.11
CA SER A 145 14.64 -15.76 1.42
C SER A 145 14.11 -14.32 1.43
N THR A 146 14.07 -13.74 0.23
CA THR A 146 13.41 -12.46 -0.06
C THR A 146 11.94 -12.72 -0.29
N ASN A 147 11.07 -11.98 0.41
CA ASN A 147 9.62 -12.04 0.24
C ASN A 147 9.21 -11.49 -1.12
N SER A 148 8.47 -12.29 -1.90
CA SER A 148 8.02 -11.94 -3.25
C SER A 148 6.58 -11.42 -3.31
N ILE A 149 5.85 -11.39 -2.18
CA ILE A 149 4.41 -11.06 -2.14
C ILE A 149 4.15 -9.65 -2.70
N ALA A 150 4.83 -8.62 -2.22
CA ALA A 150 4.65 -7.25 -2.73
C ALA A 150 4.91 -7.14 -4.25
N SER A 151 5.91 -7.86 -4.76
CA SER A 151 6.22 -7.89 -6.20
C SER A 151 5.15 -8.64 -7.01
N ILE A 152 4.59 -9.74 -6.48
CA ILE A 152 3.45 -10.43 -7.07
C ILE A 152 2.21 -9.52 -7.07
N PHE A 153 1.98 -8.80 -5.96
CA PHE A 153 0.84 -7.90 -5.84
C PHE A 153 0.95 -6.69 -6.77
N ALA A 154 2.15 -6.21 -7.08
CA ALA A 154 2.32 -5.19 -8.13
C ALA A 154 1.73 -5.67 -9.48
N TRP A 155 2.01 -6.92 -9.86
CA TRP A 155 1.42 -7.54 -11.05
C TRP A 155 -0.10 -7.68 -10.95
N THR A 156 -0.62 -8.23 -9.84
CA THR A 156 -2.07 -8.42 -9.70
C THR A 156 -2.83 -7.11 -9.68
N ARG A 157 -2.31 -6.06 -9.04
CA ARG A 157 -2.92 -4.72 -9.02
C ARG A 157 -2.99 -4.11 -10.42
N GLY A 158 -1.90 -4.19 -11.19
CA GLY A 158 -1.88 -3.75 -12.59
C GLY A 158 -2.89 -4.52 -13.47
N LEU A 159 -2.92 -5.85 -13.34
CA LEU A 159 -3.84 -6.71 -14.09
C LEU A 159 -5.30 -6.52 -13.67
N ALA A 160 -5.59 -6.35 -12.38
CA ALA A 160 -6.95 -6.10 -11.88
C ALA A 160 -7.49 -4.77 -12.40
N HIS A 161 -6.64 -3.75 -12.47
CA HIS A 161 -7.01 -2.47 -13.07
C HIS A 161 -7.27 -2.60 -14.58
N ARG A 162 -6.42 -3.35 -15.30
CA ARG A 162 -6.66 -3.68 -16.71
C ARG A 162 -8.00 -4.41 -16.89
N ALA A 163 -8.28 -5.39 -16.02
CA ALA A 163 -9.53 -6.13 -16.02
C ALA A 163 -10.75 -5.21 -15.85
N LYS A 164 -10.67 -4.25 -14.94
CA LYS A 164 -11.73 -3.25 -14.72
C LYS A 164 -11.93 -2.34 -15.93
N LEU A 165 -10.85 -1.89 -16.58
CA LEU A 165 -10.93 -1.04 -17.76
C LEU A 165 -11.50 -1.76 -18.99
N ASP A 166 -11.32 -3.08 -19.07
CA ASP A 166 -11.78 -3.93 -20.18
C ASP A 166 -13.09 -4.67 -19.91
N ASP A 167 -13.69 -4.49 -18.73
CA ASP A 167 -14.82 -5.29 -18.26
C ASP A 167 -14.56 -6.81 -18.39
N ASN A 168 -13.37 -7.24 -17.94
CA ASN A 168 -12.87 -8.61 -18.08
C ASN A 168 -12.92 -9.37 -16.74
N PRO A 169 -14.06 -10.00 -16.38
CA PRO A 169 -14.21 -10.69 -15.09
C PRO A 169 -13.28 -11.89 -14.95
N LYS A 170 -12.84 -12.53 -16.04
CA LYS A 170 -11.91 -13.68 -15.98
C LYS A 170 -10.52 -13.26 -15.53
N LEU A 171 -10.05 -12.10 -16.01
CA LEU A 171 -8.76 -11.57 -15.57
C LEU A 171 -8.84 -11.11 -14.11
N LEU A 172 -9.97 -10.50 -13.70
CA LEU A 172 -10.19 -10.11 -12.31
C LEU A 172 -10.16 -11.32 -11.37
N ASP A 173 -10.92 -12.38 -11.68
CA ASP A 173 -10.94 -13.63 -10.91
C ASP A 173 -9.54 -14.26 -10.77
N PHE A 174 -8.74 -14.25 -11.83
CA PHE A 174 -7.35 -14.71 -11.77
C PHE A 174 -6.52 -13.89 -10.77
N THR A 175 -6.62 -12.56 -10.80
CA THR A 175 -5.85 -11.69 -9.90
C THR A 175 -6.26 -11.89 -8.44
N GLU A 176 -7.55 -12.02 -8.16
CA GLU A 176 -8.07 -12.28 -6.82
C GLU A 176 -7.62 -13.63 -6.28
N LYS A 177 -7.62 -14.68 -7.13
CA LYS A 177 -7.12 -16.01 -6.76
C LYS A 177 -5.63 -16.04 -6.51
N LEU A 178 -4.83 -15.27 -7.26
CA LEU A 178 -3.38 -15.16 -7.02
C LEU A 178 -3.08 -14.43 -5.72
N GLU A 179 -3.76 -13.31 -5.43
CA GLU A 179 -3.62 -12.63 -4.13
C GLU A 179 -4.04 -13.56 -2.96
N ALA A 180 -5.15 -14.28 -3.11
CA ALA A 180 -5.62 -15.25 -2.12
C ALA A 180 -4.65 -16.43 -1.94
N ALA A 181 -3.96 -16.87 -2.99
CA ALA A 181 -2.95 -17.93 -2.90
C ALA A 181 -1.72 -17.49 -2.09
N CYS A 182 -1.23 -16.26 -2.30
CA CYS A 182 -0.14 -15.71 -1.48
C CYS A 182 -0.51 -15.68 0.00
N ILE A 183 -1.72 -15.19 0.33
CA ILE A 183 -2.21 -15.11 1.71
C ILE A 183 -2.37 -16.52 2.30
N GLY A 184 -3.04 -17.43 1.59
CA GLY A 184 -3.30 -18.79 2.06
C GLY A 184 -2.02 -19.60 2.31
N ILE A 185 -0.97 -19.41 1.49
CA ILE A 185 0.32 -20.05 1.71
C ILE A 185 0.97 -19.57 3.02
N VAL A 186 0.97 -18.26 3.28
CA VAL A 186 1.48 -17.71 4.55
C VAL A 186 0.67 -18.22 5.74
N GLU A 187 -0.67 -18.19 5.66
CA GLU A 187 -1.57 -18.68 6.71
C GLU A 187 -1.43 -20.19 6.97
N SER A 188 -1.03 -20.97 5.96
CA SER A 188 -0.72 -22.40 6.11
C SER A 188 0.61 -22.68 6.82
N GLY A 189 1.37 -21.64 7.19
CA GLY A 189 2.66 -21.72 7.86
C GLY A 189 3.87 -21.76 6.91
N LYS A 190 3.66 -21.65 5.60
CA LYS A 190 4.72 -21.60 4.58
C LYS A 190 5.01 -20.15 4.24
N MET A 191 6.15 -19.63 4.69
CA MET A 191 6.47 -18.20 4.54
C MET A 191 7.96 -17.97 4.37
N THR A 192 8.33 -16.77 3.91
CA THR A 192 9.72 -16.34 3.83
C THR A 192 10.26 -15.92 5.21
N LYS A 193 11.58 -15.80 5.29
CA LYS A 193 12.34 -15.61 6.53
C LYS A 193 11.95 -14.35 7.29
N ASP A 194 11.66 -13.27 6.59
CA ASP A 194 11.18 -12.02 7.17
C ASP A 194 9.90 -12.22 7.98
N LEU A 195 8.92 -12.97 7.45
CA LEU A 195 7.67 -13.25 8.14
C LEU A 195 7.86 -14.23 9.30
N ALA A 196 8.66 -15.26 9.09
CA ALA A 196 8.95 -16.24 10.13
C ALA A 196 9.70 -15.63 11.33
N LEU A 197 10.54 -14.61 11.09
CA LEU A 197 11.23 -13.86 12.15
C LEU A 197 10.25 -13.10 13.06
N ILE A 198 9.12 -12.62 12.52
CA ILE A 198 8.08 -11.92 13.31
C ILE A 198 7.43 -12.89 14.30
N ILE A 199 7.17 -14.13 13.86
CA ILE A 199 6.45 -15.14 14.66
C ILE A 199 7.38 -15.82 15.67
N HIS A 200 8.59 -16.17 15.24
CA HIS A 200 9.50 -17.02 16.02
C HIS A 200 10.67 -16.26 16.67
N GLY A 201 10.83 -14.98 16.36
CA GLY A 201 11.91 -14.15 16.88
C GLY A 201 13.29 -14.53 16.32
N SER A 202 14.34 -14.02 16.97
CA SER A 202 15.73 -14.10 16.48
C SER A 202 16.34 -15.51 16.49
N LYS A 203 15.75 -16.47 17.21
CA LYS A 203 16.20 -17.87 17.26
C LYS A 203 15.50 -18.73 16.19
N LEU A 204 15.46 -18.22 14.97
CA LEU A 204 14.75 -18.85 13.84
C LEU A 204 15.55 -20.02 13.25
N ALA A 205 14.96 -21.22 13.25
CA ALA A 205 15.51 -22.39 12.59
C ALA A 205 15.17 -22.41 11.08
N ARG A 206 16.00 -23.08 10.25
CA ARG A 206 15.85 -23.11 8.78
C ARG A 206 14.55 -23.79 8.31
N ASP A 207 14.01 -24.72 9.09
CA ASP A 207 12.75 -25.43 8.81
C ASP A 207 11.49 -24.56 8.96
N LYS A 208 11.64 -23.34 9.50
CA LYS A 208 10.52 -22.41 9.76
C LYS A 208 10.25 -21.44 8.62
N TYR A 209 11.03 -21.47 7.55
CA TYR A 209 10.82 -20.62 6.39
C TYR A 209 11.23 -21.30 5.09
N LEU A 210 10.75 -20.75 3.98
CA LEU A 210 11.11 -21.15 2.63
C LEU A 210 12.12 -20.16 2.05
N ASN A 211 13.00 -20.62 1.15
CA ASN A 211 13.75 -19.70 0.31
C ASN A 211 12.81 -19.05 -0.73
N THR A 212 13.32 -18.06 -1.49
CA THR A 212 12.49 -17.28 -2.42
C THR A 212 11.79 -18.15 -3.47
N GLU A 213 12.49 -19.11 -4.07
CA GLU A 213 11.93 -19.97 -5.11
C GLU A 213 10.93 -20.97 -4.54
N GLU A 214 11.26 -21.62 -3.41
CA GLU A 214 10.36 -22.54 -2.70
C GLU A 214 9.02 -21.88 -2.32
N PHE A 215 9.06 -20.60 -1.93
CA PHE A 215 7.84 -19.85 -1.63
C PHE A 215 7.01 -19.57 -2.89
N ILE A 216 7.66 -19.17 -4.00
CA ILE A 216 6.99 -18.93 -5.28
C ILE A 216 6.35 -20.23 -5.80
N ASP A 217 7.05 -21.35 -5.71
CA ASP A 217 6.55 -22.67 -6.10
C ASP A 217 5.34 -23.09 -5.26
N ALA A 218 5.36 -22.82 -3.95
CA ALA A 218 4.23 -23.08 -3.07
C ALA A 218 2.99 -22.25 -3.47
N VAL A 219 3.16 -20.97 -3.78
CA VAL A 219 2.09 -20.09 -4.28
C VAL A 219 1.56 -20.59 -5.63
N ALA A 220 2.44 -20.98 -6.55
CA ALA A 220 2.04 -21.50 -7.86
C ALA A 220 1.21 -22.80 -7.75
N ALA A 221 1.60 -23.70 -6.83
CA ALA A 221 0.84 -24.92 -6.56
C ALA A 221 -0.56 -24.64 -6.01
N ASP A 222 -0.68 -23.70 -5.07
CA ASP A 222 -1.98 -23.31 -4.49
C ASP A 222 -2.86 -22.59 -5.52
N LEU A 223 -2.30 -21.67 -6.31
CA LEU A 223 -3.00 -21.00 -7.41
C LEU A 223 -3.55 -22.03 -8.40
N LYS A 224 -2.76 -23.04 -8.79
CA LYS A 224 -3.21 -24.08 -9.73
C LYS A 224 -4.44 -24.82 -9.21
N ALA A 225 -4.51 -25.10 -7.90
CA ALA A 225 -5.67 -25.72 -7.27
C ALA A 225 -6.89 -24.79 -7.20
N ARG A 226 -6.70 -23.46 -7.13
CA ARG A 226 -7.80 -22.47 -7.16
C ARG A 226 -8.36 -22.21 -8.57
N LEU A 227 -7.56 -22.51 -9.60
CA LEU A 227 -7.94 -22.32 -11.01
C LEU A 227 -8.60 -23.56 -11.63
N SER A 228 -8.46 -24.74 -11.02
CA SER A 228 -9.13 -25.99 -11.42
C SER A 228 -10.58 -26.03 -10.95
#